data_AF-A0A9W7Z6I8-F1
#
_entry.id   AF-A0A9W7Z6I8-F1
#
_cell.length_a   1.000
_cell.length_b   1.000
_cell.length_c   1.000
_cell.angle_alpha   90.00
_cell.angle_beta   90.00
_cell.angle_gamma   90.00
#
_symmetry.space_group_name_H-M   'P 1'
#
loop_
_entity.id
_entity.type
_entity.pdbx_description
1 polymer ?
#
loop_
_entity_poly.entity_id
_entity_poly.type
_entity_poly.pdbx_seq_one_letter_code
_entity_poly.pdbx_strand_id
1 'polypeptide(L)'
;MQFIMENPAIGGWLRWSEDGTEVQFNSWPMMIGALAAQGMAATKKESVNKNFHDYGFKRLTDSRRRIPDEDGIIWFAFEHANFKRGRPDLLRNIKRRYQRWRPT
;
A
#
# COMPACT_ATOMS: atom_id res chain seq x y z
N MET A 1 -17.79 -1.94 -3.38
CA MET A 1 -16.59 -1.29 -2.82
C MET A 1 -15.80 -0.75 -3.99
N GLN A 2 -15.62 0.57 -4.07
CA GLN A 2 -14.76 1.19 -5.08
C GLN A 2 -13.32 1.16 -4.58
N PHE A 3 -12.38 0.65 -5.38
CA PHE A 3 -10.98 0.65 -4.98
C PHE A 3 -10.43 2.07 -5.09
N ILE A 4 -9.77 2.55 -4.03
CA ILE A 4 -9.15 3.89 -4.01
C ILE A 4 -8.23 4.06 -5.24
N MET A 5 -7.52 2.99 -5.64
CA MET A 5 -6.56 2.98 -6.75
C MET A 5 -7.18 3.04 -8.16
N GLU A 6 -8.50 2.96 -8.30
CA GLU A 6 -9.17 3.06 -9.60
C GLU A 6 -9.54 4.51 -9.95
N ASN A 7 -9.30 5.46 -9.05
CA ASN A 7 -9.53 6.87 -9.31
C ASN A 7 -8.31 7.49 -10.03
N PRO A 8 -8.41 7.88 -11.31
CA PRO A 8 -7.28 8.50 -12.00
C PRO A 8 -6.88 9.86 -11.42
N ALA A 9 -7.79 10.54 -10.72
CA ALA A 9 -7.52 11.85 -10.11
C ALA A 9 -6.49 11.79 -8.96
N ILE A 10 -6.16 10.60 -8.45
CA ILE A 10 -5.15 10.42 -7.40
C ILE A 10 -3.82 9.87 -7.93
N GLY A 11 -3.69 9.68 -9.26
CA GLY A 11 -2.49 9.10 -9.89
C GLY A 11 -1.19 9.84 -9.61
N GLY A 12 -1.27 11.14 -9.28
CA GLY A 12 -0.10 11.95 -8.89
C GLY A 12 0.49 11.60 -7.52
N TRP A 13 -0.22 10.83 -6.68
CA TRP A 13 0.27 10.44 -5.35
C TRP A 13 0.01 8.99 -4.96
N LEU A 14 -0.89 8.27 -5.64
CA LEU A 14 -1.14 6.84 -5.48
C LEU A 14 -1.40 6.21 -6.86
N ARG A 15 -0.63 5.18 -7.21
CA ARG A 15 -0.74 4.47 -8.48
C ARG A 15 -0.33 3.01 -8.38
N TRP A 16 -0.68 2.26 -9.41
CA TRP A 16 -0.02 0.98 -9.71
C TRP A 16 1.31 1.24 -10.41
N SER A 17 2.28 0.33 -10.24
CA SER A 17 3.40 0.21 -11.18
C SER A 17 2.90 -0.11 -12.59
N GLU A 18 3.73 0.13 -13.61
CA GLU A 18 3.38 -0.12 -15.01
C GLU A 18 2.98 -1.58 -15.29
N ASP A 19 3.68 -2.52 -14.66
CA ASP A 19 3.40 -3.96 -14.74
C ASP A 19 2.23 -4.41 -13.85
N GLY A 20 1.65 -3.50 -13.06
CA GLY A 20 0.52 -3.76 -12.17
C GLY A 20 0.83 -4.69 -10.99
N THR A 21 2.12 -4.88 -10.65
CA THR A 21 2.55 -5.78 -9.58
C THR A 21 2.72 -5.12 -8.23
N GLU A 22 2.85 -3.79 -8.21
CA GLU A 22 3.13 -2.98 -7.03
C GLU A 22 2.09 -1.89 -6.86
N VAL A 23 1.82 -1.54 -5.60
CA VAL A 23 1.20 -0.26 -5.25
C VAL A 23 2.28 0.74 -4.88
N GLN A 24 2.20 1.93 -5.45
CA GLN A 24 3.14 3.02 -5.23
C GLN A 24 2.41 4.26 -4.71
N PHE A 25 2.91 4.89 -3.66
CA PHE A 25 2.42 6.19 -3.22
C PHE A 25 3.53 7.09 -2.69
N ASN A 26 3.38 8.41 -2.76
CA ASN A 26 4.45 9.35 -2.36
C ASN A 26 4.10 10.20 -1.12
N SER A 27 2.86 10.14 -0.61
CA SER A 27 2.40 10.98 0.51
C SER A 27 1.63 10.20 1.56
N TRP A 28 2.21 10.08 2.76
CA TRP A 28 1.54 9.47 3.92
C TRP A 28 0.30 10.24 4.39
N PRO A 29 0.32 11.58 4.49
CA PRO A 29 -0.88 12.34 4.84
C PRO A 29 -2.05 12.07 3.88
N MET A 30 -1.79 12.04 2.57
CA MET A 30 -2.83 11.76 1.57
C MET A 30 -3.34 10.32 1.66
N MET A 31 -2.46 9.34 1.88
CA MET A 31 -2.85 7.94 2.11
C MET A 31 -3.77 7.81 3.32
N ILE A 32 -3.40 8.41 4.45
CA ILE A 32 -4.21 8.36 5.68
C ILE A 32 -5.57 9.03 5.45
N GLY A 33 -5.58 10.21 4.82
CA GLY A 33 -6.82 10.93 4.48
C GLY A 33 -7.74 10.13 3.55
N ALA A 34 -7.18 9.46 2.53
CA ALA A 34 -7.95 8.62 1.62
C ALA A 34 -8.55 7.40 2.32
N LEU A 35 -7.80 6.74 3.21
CA LEU A 35 -8.32 5.62 4.00
C LEU A 35 -9.41 6.08 4.97
N ALA A 36 -9.22 7.23 5.63
CA ALA A 36 -10.22 7.84 6.51
C ALA A 36 -11.51 8.21 5.76
N ALA A 37 -11.40 8.76 4.55
CA ALA A 37 -12.55 9.06 3.69
C ALA A 37 -13.34 7.80 3.28
N GLN A 38 -12.70 6.63 3.27
CA GLN A 38 -13.36 5.32 3.07
C GLN A 38 -13.91 4.71 4.38
N GLY A 39 -13.92 5.47 5.48
CA GLY A 39 -14.43 5.03 6.78
C GLY A 39 -13.45 4.16 7.59
N MET A 40 -12.17 4.08 7.19
CA MET A 40 -11.17 3.35 7.98
C MET A 40 -10.64 4.21 9.12
N ALA A 41 -10.45 3.61 10.30
CA ALA A 41 -9.83 4.27 11.48
C ALA A 41 -8.30 4.41 11.35
N ALA A 42 -7.81 4.81 10.18
CA ALA A 42 -6.39 5.07 9.93
C ALA A 42 -6.03 6.46 10.46
N THR A 43 -5.21 6.53 11.50
CA THR A 43 -4.77 7.81 12.10
C THR A 43 -3.25 7.99 12.08
N LYS A 44 -2.49 6.90 11.93
CA LYS A 44 -1.03 6.89 12.04
C LYS A 44 -0.42 6.05 10.92
N LYS A 45 0.71 6.50 10.37
CA LYS A 45 1.45 5.77 9.32
C LYS A 45 1.90 4.40 9.79
N GLU A 46 2.20 4.25 11.08
CA GLU A 46 2.63 2.98 11.69
C GLU A 46 1.53 1.94 11.62
N SER A 47 0.27 2.34 11.84
CA SER A 47 -0.89 1.44 11.73
C SER A 47 -1.08 0.95 10.31
N VAL A 48 -0.90 1.83 9.31
CA VAL A 48 -1.01 1.46 7.90
C VAL A 48 0.13 0.53 7.48
N ASN A 49 1.38 0.85 7.87
CA ASN A 49 2.53 -0.03 7.65
C ASN A 49 2.36 -1.40 8.31
N LYS A 50 1.82 -1.43 9.54
CA LYS A 50 1.52 -2.67 10.24
C LYS A 50 0.48 -3.48 9.48
N ASN A 51 -0.56 -2.86 8.93
CA ASN A 51 -1.52 -3.57 8.08
C ASN A 51 -0.85 -4.16 6.85
N PHE A 52 -0.05 -3.40 6.10
CA PHE A 52 0.72 -3.95 4.98
C PHE A 52 1.54 -5.18 5.40
N HIS A 53 2.27 -5.08 6.51
CA HIS A 53 3.06 -6.18 7.05
C HIS A 53 2.21 -7.40 7.48
N ASP A 54 1.13 -7.16 8.25
CA ASP A 54 0.22 -8.19 8.75
C ASP A 54 -0.43 -8.94 7.59
N TYR A 55 -0.78 -8.26 6.49
CA TYR A 55 -1.30 -8.90 5.28
C TYR A 55 -0.21 -9.43 4.33
N GLY A 56 1.05 -9.36 4.74
CA GLY A 56 2.18 -9.98 4.08
C GLY A 56 2.75 -9.21 2.89
N PHE A 57 2.39 -7.95 2.73
CA PHE A 57 3.02 -7.08 1.73
C PHE A 57 4.49 -6.87 2.09
N LYS A 58 5.33 -6.83 1.06
CA LYS A 58 6.74 -6.49 1.18
C LYS A 58 6.93 -5.06 0.73
N ARG A 59 7.66 -4.28 1.52
CA ARG A 59 8.07 -2.93 1.14
C ARG A 59 9.32 -3.02 0.26
N LEU A 60 9.26 -2.43 -0.92
CA LEU A 60 10.34 -2.44 -1.89
C LEU A 60 11.28 -1.24 -1.76
N THR A 61 10.78 -0.10 -1.26
CA THR A 61 11.65 1.02 -0.94
C THR A 61 12.34 0.85 0.40
N ASP A 62 13.59 0.38 0.33
CA ASP A 62 14.59 0.51 1.40
C ASP A 62 14.88 2.01 1.62
N SER A 63 15.02 2.43 2.88
CA SER A 63 15.46 3.78 3.23
C SER A 63 16.81 4.15 2.60
N ARG A 64 17.64 3.17 2.25
CA ARG A 64 18.93 3.33 1.56
C ARG A 64 18.83 3.38 0.03
N ARG A 65 17.66 3.06 -0.55
CA ARG A 65 17.42 2.98 -2.01
C ARG A 65 16.25 3.84 -2.45
N ARG A 66 16.01 4.95 -1.76
CA ARG A 66 15.03 5.96 -2.18
C ARG A 66 15.58 6.66 -3.43
N ILE A 67 15.40 6.02 -4.57
CA ILE A 67 15.72 6.61 -5.87
C ILE A 67 14.50 7.47 -6.22
N PRO A 68 14.65 8.80 -6.31
CA PRO A 68 13.59 9.65 -6.82
C PRO A 68 13.31 9.32 -8.29
N ASP A 69 12.08 9.53 -8.74
CA ASP A 69 11.78 9.51 -10.17
C ASP A 69 12.33 10.75 -10.89
N GLU A 70 12.03 10.87 -12.18
CA GLU A 70 12.47 11.99 -13.03
C GLU A 70 12.02 13.36 -12.50
N ASP A 71 10.92 13.40 -11.75
CA ASP A 71 10.35 14.60 -11.12
C ASP A 71 10.92 14.86 -9.71
N GLY A 72 11.87 14.05 -9.23
CA GLY A 72 12.44 14.17 -7.90
C GLY A 72 11.58 13.54 -6.79
N ILE A 73 10.51 12.83 -7.13
CA ILE A 73 9.52 12.31 -6.17
C ILE A 73 9.96 10.96 -5.63
N ILE A 74 9.92 10.81 -4.30
CA ILE A 74 10.21 9.55 -3.62
C ILE A 74 8.91 8.76 -3.43
N TRP A 75 8.84 7.60 -4.08
CA TRP A 75 7.70 6.70 -3.97
C TRP A 75 7.92 5.61 -2.91
N PHE A 76 6.89 5.33 -2.13
CA PHE A 76 6.78 4.13 -1.31
C PHE A 76 6.14 3.03 -2.16
N ALA A 77 6.85 1.93 -2.37
CA ALA A 77 6.38 0.80 -3.16
C ALA A 77 6.16 -0.43 -2.28
N PHE A 78 5.03 -1.09 -2.44
CA PHE A 78 4.68 -2.33 -1.77
C PHE A 78 4.20 -3.37 -2.79
N GLU A 79 4.65 -4.61 -2.62
CA GLU A 79 4.22 -5.74 -3.44
C GLU A 79 3.56 -6.83 -2.61
N HIS A 80 2.66 -7.57 -3.25
CA HIS A 80 2.15 -8.85 -2.75
C HIS A 80 1.81 -9.76 -3.92
N ALA A 81 2.12 -11.06 -3.81
CA ALA A 81 1.92 -12.03 -4.91
C ALA A 81 0.48 -12.07 -5.43
N ASN A 82 -0.49 -11.92 -4.53
CA ASN A 82 -1.92 -11.94 -4.83
C ASN A 82 -2.58 -10.54 -4.91
N PHE A 83 -1.81 -9.45 -4.85
CA PHE A 83 -2.34 -8.10 -5.02
C PHE A 83 -1.87 -7.54 -6.37
N LYS A 84 -2.69 -7.70 -7.41
CA LYS A 84 -2.34 -7.37 -8.79
C LYS A 84 -3.43 -6.54 -9.45
N ARG A 85 -3.05 -5.58 -10.29
CA ARG A 85 -3.98 -4.75 -11.07
C ARG A 85 -4.84 -5.64 -11.98
N GLY A 86 -6.15 -5.39 -12.02
CA GLY A 86 -7.09 -6.15 -12.84
C GLY A 86 -7.36 -7.58 -12.37
N ARG A 87 -6.83 -8.00 -11.21
CA ARG A 87 -7.03 -9.34 -10.62
C ARG A 87 -7.64 -9.28 -9.21
N PRO A 88 -8.84 -8.67 -9.05
CA PRO A 88 -9.51 -8.60 -7.75
C PRO A 88 -9.87 -10.00 -7.21
N ASP A 89 -9.96 -11.00 -8.07
CA ASP A 89 -10.18 -12.41 -7.71
C ASP A 89 -9.11 -12.98 -6.78
N LEU A 90 -7.88 -12.47 -6.87
CA LEU A 90 -6.75 -12.92 -6.05
C LEU A 90 -6.78 -12.35 -4.63
N LEU A 91 -7.54 -11.28 -4.37
CA LEU A 91 -7.61 -10.64 -3.05
C LEU A 91 -8.09 -11.60 -1.96
N ARG A 92 -8.93 -12.57 -2.32
CA ARG A 92 -9.42 -13.62 -1.39
C ARG A 92 -8.28 -14.47 -0.80
N ASN A 93 -7.13 -14.53 -1.47
CA ASN A 93 -5.94 -15.26 -1.05
C ASN A 93 -5.03 -14.42 -0.14
N ILE A 94 -5.32 -13.13 0.06
CA ILE A 94 -4.59 -12.28 0.99
C ILE A 94 -5.20 -12.47 2.38
N LYS A 95 -4.45 -13.10 3.28
CA LYS A 95 -4.89 -13.38 4.65
C LYS A 95 -3.98 -12.67 5.64
N ARG A 96 -4.58 -12.15 6.72
CA ARG A 96 -3.82 -11.55 7.81
C ARG A 96 -3.01 -12.64 8.51
N ARG A 97 -1.71 -12.43 8.65
CA ARG A 97 -0.80 -13.30 9.42
C ARG A 97 -1.22 -13.23 10.89
N TYR A 98 -1.47 -14.40 11.48
CA TYR A 98 -1.74 -14.50 12.91
C TYR A 98 -0.42 -14.44 13.67
N GLN A 99 -0.17 -13.34 14.39
CA GLN A 99 0.91 -13.30 15.36
C GLN A 99 0.45 -14.11 16.58
N ARG A 100 1.03 -15.31 16.78
CA ARG A 100 0.84 -16.05 18.04
C ARG A 100 1.27 -15.15 19.20
N TRP A 101 0.35 -14.89 20.11
CA TRP A 101 0.63 -14.26 21.39
C TRP A 101 1.66 -15.13 22.13
N ARG A 102 2.81 -14.56 22.49
CA ARG A 102 3.74 -15.17 23.44
C ARG A 102 3.61 -14.40 24.75
N PRO A 103 3.15 -15.02 25.85
CA PRO A 103 3.37 -14.44 27.16
C PRO A 103 4.87 -14.38 27.39
N THR A 104 5.38 -13.19 27.73
CA THR A 104 6.68 -13.04 28.40
C THR A 104 6.52 -13.32 29.87
#